data_AF-A0A376NTL7-F1
#
_entry.id   AF-A0A376NTL7-F1
#
_cell.length_a   1.000
_cell.length_b   1.000
_cell.length_c   1.000
_cell.angle_alpha   90.00
_cell.angle_beta   90.00
_cell.angle_gamma   90.00
#
_symmetry.space_group_name_H-M   'P 1'
#
loop_
_entity.id
_entity.type
_entity.pdbx_description
1 polymer ?
#
loop_
_entity_poly.entity_id
_entity_poly.type
_entity_poly.pdbx_seq_one_letter_code
_entity_poly.pdbx_strand_id
1 'polypeptide(L)'
;MRILLNNAIEHVVDDEKVELTLQSGETLQADVVIYGIGISANDQLAREANLDTANGIVIDEACRTCDPAIFAGGDVAITRLIMVHYTAAKAGETPITRRKLPLPQC
;
A
#
# COMPACT_ATOMS: atom_id res chain seq x y z
N MET A 1 29.14 2.90 2.75
CA MET A 1 27.69 2.87 3.02
C MET A 1 27.48 2.28 4.40
N ARG A 2 26.76 2.98 5.28
CA ARG A 2 26.42 2.50 6.62
C ARG A 2 24.94 2.20 6.64
N ILE A 3 24.56 1.00 7.08
CA ILE A 3 23.16 0.56 7.17
C ILE A 3 22.81 0.43 8.65
N LEU A 4 21.76 1.14 9.08
CA LEU A 4 21.26 1.12 10.45
C LEU A 4 19.85 0.50 10.41
N LEU A 5 19.75 -0.77 10.80
CA LEU A 5 18.48 -1.50 10.84
C LEU A 5 17.80 -1.29 12.21
N ASN A 6 16.47 -1.45 12.25
CA ASN A 6 15.66 -1.33 13.47
C ASN A 6 15.90 0.00 14.22
N ASN A 7 16.16 1.07 13.48
CA ASN A 7 16.47 2.36 14.06
C ASN A 7 15.70 3.45 13.31
N ALA A 8 14.66 3.98 13.93
CA ALA A 8 13.85 5.05 13.36
C ALA A 8 14.50 6.42 13.64
N ILE A 9 14.13 7.41 12.82
CA ILE A 9 14.40 8.82 13.13
C ILE A 9 13.33 9.27 14.12
N GLU A 10 13.74 9.77 15.29
CA GLU A 10 12.84 10.30 16.32
C GLU A 10 12.70 11.82 16.21
N HIS A 11 13.80 12.51 15.91
CA HIS A 11 13.82 13.96 15.82
C HIS A 11 14.64 14.44 14.63
N VAL A 12 14.20 15.54 14.04
CA VAL A 12 14.84 16.21 12.90
C VAL A 12 14.95 17.69 13.23
N VAL A 13 16.16 18.23 13.13
CA VAL A 13 16.42 19.67 13.17
C VAL A 13 17.03 20.06 11.83
N ASP A 14 16.47 21.08 11.19
CA ASP A 14 16.94 21.60 9.90
C ASP A 14 17.38 23.05 10.07
N ASP A 15 18.69 23.27 10.11
CA ASP A 15 19.32 24.58 10.22
C ASP A 15 20.41 24.73 9.14
N GLU A 16 21.68 24.99 9.48
CA GLU A 16 22.77 24.96 8.49
C GLU A 16 22.99 23.56 7.89
N LYS A 17 22.71 22.51 8.68
CA LYS A 17 22.70 21.10 8.28
C LYS A 17 21.48 20.41 8.89
N VAL A 18 21.10 19.27 8.33
CA VAL A 18 20.07 18.42 8.92
C VAL A 18 20.69 17.54 10.00
N GLU A 19 20.21 17.68 11.22
CA GLU A 19 20.55 16.82 12.34
C GLU A 19 19.41 15.83 12.61
N LEU A 20 19.76 14.54 12.66
CA LEU A 20 18.84 13.43 12.87
C LEU A 20 19.18 12.74 14.18
N THR A 21 18.26 12.76 15.14
CA THR A 21 18.34 11.92 16.33
C THR A 21 17.63 10.59 16.04
N LEU A 22 18.35 9.50 16.17
CA LEU A 22 17.83 8.14 15.97
C LEU A 22 17.31 7.57 17.29
N GLN A 23 16.40 6.60 17.22
CA GLN A 23 15.84 5.87 18.37
C GLN A 23 16.92 5.22 19.25
N SER A 24 18.07 4.87 18.66
CA SER A 24 19.21 4.35 19.42
C SER A 24 19.91 5.40 20.31
N GLY A 25 19.52 6.67 20.25
CA GLY A 25 20.18 7.81 20.88
C GLY A 25 21.36 8.37 20.09
N GLU A 26 21.68 7.80 18.92
CA GLU A 26 22.73 8.33 18.06
C GLU A 26 22.25 9.57 17.31
N THR A 27 23.14 10.55 17.12
CA THR A 27 22.88 11.74 16.31
C THR A 27 23.72 11.71 15.04
N LEU A 28 23.08 11.91 13.89
CA LEU A 28 23.72 12.01 12.57
C LEU A 28 23.56 13.43 12.02
N GLN A 29 24.58 13.94 11.35
CA GLN A 29 24.51 15.19 10.59
C GLN A 29 24.63 14.91 9.09
N ALA A 30 23.78 15.55 8.29
CA ALA A 30 23.74 15.39 6.84
C ALA A 30 23.48 16.73 6.15
N ASP A 31 24.08 16.91 4.96
CA ASP A 31 23.78 18.04 4.09
C ASP A 31 22.46 17.83 3.31
N VAL A 32 22.04 16.57 3.12
CA VAL A 32 20.81 16.19 2.42
C VAL A 32 20.21 14.95 3.07
N VAL A 33 18.88 14.94 3.23
CA VAL A 33 18.10 13.77 3.68
C VAL A 33 17.07 13.39 2.61
N ILE A 34 16.98 12.10 2.32
CA ILE A 34 15.99 11.54 1.39
C ILE A 34 15.08 10.60 2.17
N TYR A 35 13.79 10.91 2.21
CA TYR A 35 12.78 10.06 2.84
C TYR A 35 12.24 9.04 1.83
N GLY A 36 12.61 7.78 2.02
CA GLY A 36 12.11 6.63 1.25
C GLY A 36 11.27 5.67 2.10
N ILE A 37 10.31 6.22 2.87
CA ILE A 37 9.56 5.47 3.90
C ILE A 37 8.25 4.83 3.40
N GLY A 38 8.00 4.89 2.09
CA GLY A 38 6.78 4.38 1.45
C GLY A 38 5.95 5.49 0.80
N ILE A 39 4.85 5.08 0.17
CA ILE A 39 3.87 5.96 -0.47
C ILE A 39 2.46 5.68 0.08
N SER A 40 1.57 6.66 -0.02
CA SER A 40 0.13 6.49 0.25
C SER A 40 -0.65 6.86 -1.00
N ALA A 41 -1.74 6.13 -1.27
CA ALA A 41 -2.54 6.40 -2.45
C ALA A 41 -3.20 7.77 -2.35
N ASN A 42 -3.20 8.53 -3.46
CA ASN A 42 -3.92 9.80 -3.54
C ASN A 42 -5.41 9.58 -3.88
N ASP A 43 -6.14 8.96 -2.96
CA ASP A 43 -7.52 8.51 -3.11
C ASP A 43 -8.56 9.46 -2.49
N GLN A 44 -8.14 10.66 -2.06
CA GLN A 44 -9.02 11.62 -1.39
C GLN A 44 -10.20 12.06 -2.27
N LEU A 45 -9.95 12.40 -3.54
CA LEU A 45 -11.01 12.82 -4.47
C LEU A 45 -12.07 11.71 -4.64
N ALA A 46 -11.64 10.46 -4.71
CA ALA A 46 -12.53 9.32 -4.85
C ALA A 46 -13.38 9.10 -3.58
N ARG A 47 -12.77 9.23 -2.39
CA ARG A 47 -13.50 9.20 -1.11
C ARG A 47 -14.58 10.29 -1.06
N GLU A 48 -14.22 11.52 -1.39
CA GLU A 48 -15.15 12.67 -1.40
C GLU A 48 -16.28 12.50 -2.43
N ALA A 49 -15.99 11.80 -3.54
CA ALA A 49 -16.98 11.40 -4.54
C ALA A 49 -17.82 10.17 -4.16
N ASN A 50 -17.67 9.63 -2.95
CA ASN A 50 -18.32 8.41 -2.45
C ASN A 50 -18.00 7.13 -3.25
N LEU A 51 -16.80 7.04 -3.83
CA LEU A 51 -16.30 5.80 -4.41
C LEU A 51 -15.68 4.91 -3.33
N ASP A 52 -15.71 3.59 -3.58
CA ASP A 52 -15.05 2.63 -2.71
C ASP A 52 -13.52 2.84 -2.72
N THR A 53 -12.95 2.97 -1.51
CA THR A 53 -11.49 3.14 -1.33
C THR A 53 -10.97 2.29 -0.17
N ALA A 54 -9.70 1.90 -0.25
CA ALA A 54 -8.99 1.11 0.77
C ALA A 54 -7.48 1.41 0.75
N ASN A 55 -7.12 2.69 0.95
CA ASN A 55 -5.78 3.24 0.64
C ASN A 55 -5.45 3.02 -0.85
N GLY A 56 -6.37 3.51 -1.69
CA GLY A 56 -6.45 3.24 -3.12
C GLY A 56 -7.91 3.11 -3.56
N ILE A 57 -8.20 3.49 -4.81
CA ILE A 57 -9.51 3.39 -5.45
C ILE A 57 -9.76 1.94 -5.82
N VAL A 58 -10.85 1.38 -5.28
CA VAL A 58 -11.22 -0.01 -5.52
C VAL A 58 -11.68 -0.16 -6.97
N ILE A 59 -11.06 -1.11 -7.67
CA ILE A 59 -11.36 -1.42 -9.06
C ILE A 59 -11.54 -2.92 -9.31
N ASP A 60 -12.26 -3.23 -10.38
CA ASP A 60 -12.28 -4.56 -10.99
C ASP A 60 -11.01 -4.84 -11.84
N GLU A 61 -10.94 -6.04 -12.44
CA GLU A 61 -9.83 -6.43 -13.32
C GLU A 61 -9.71 -5.57 -14.60
N ALA A 62 -10.76 -4.82 -14.95
CA ALA A 62 -10.81 -3.92 -16.09
C ALA A 62 -10.60 -2.45 -15.70
N CYS A 63 -10.09 -2.20 -14.48
CA CYS A 63 -9.83 -0.85 -13.94
C CYS A 63 -11.09 0.00 -13.69
N ARG A 64 -12.27 -0.61 -13.61
CA ARG A 64 -13.55 0.07 -13.37
C ARG A 64 -13.84 0.17 -11.88
N THR A 65 -14.37 1.31 -11.46
CA THR A 65 -14.96 1.48 -10.12
C THR A 65 -16.40 0.96 -10.11
N CYS A 66 -17.11 1.13 -8.99
CA CYS A 66 -18.54 0.86 -8.90
C CYS A 66 -19.39 1.81 -9.75
N ASP A 67 -18.89 3.01 -10.06
CA ASP A 67 -19.49 3.88 -11.07
C ASP A 67 -18.95 3.48 -12.47
N PRO A 68 -19.82 3.07 -13.40
CA PRO A 68 -19.39 2.58 -14.72
C PRO A 68 -18.75 3.65 -15.60
N ALA A 69 -18.89 4.94 -15.26
CA ALA A 69 -18.24 6.05 -15.95
C ALA A 69 -16.85 6.38 -15.37
N ILE A 70 -16.47 5.81 -14.22
CA ILE A 70 -15.25 6.16 -13.50
C ILE A 70 -14.29 4.96 -13.43
N PHE A 71 -13.03 5.22 -13.75
CA PHE A 71 -11.95 4.25 -13.81
C PHE A 71 -10.75 4.76 -13.02
N ALA A 72 -9.92 3.86 -12.51
CA ALA A 72 -8.67 4.18 -11.84
C ALA A 72 -7.57 3.19 -12.22
N GLY A 73 -6.32 3.64 -12.28
CA GLY A 73 -5.18 2.81 -12.65
C GLY A 73 -3.86 3.36 -12.09
N GLY A 74 -2.83 2.52 -12.09
CA GLY A 74 -1.53 2.86 -11.48
C GLY A 74 -1.55 2.72 -9.96
N ASP A 75 -0.64 3.43 -9.27
CA ASP A 75 -0.43 3.31 -7.82
C ASP A 75 -1.67 3.62 -6.97
N VAL A 76 -2.60 4.41 -7.52
CA VAL A 76 -3.84 4.76 -6.83
C VAL A 76 -4.86 3.63 -6.86
N ALA A 77 -4.70 2.61 -7.68
CA ALA A 77 -5.72 1.59 -7.90
C ALA A 77 -5.46 0.33 -7.08
N ILE A 78 -6.50 -0.17 -6.40
CA ILE A 78 -6.45 -1.42 -5.66
C ILE A 78 -7.46 -2.41 -6.22
N THR A 79 -6.96 -3.57 -6.63
CA THR A 79 -7.82 -4.72 -6.95
C THR A 79 -8.06 -5.51 -5.67
N ARG A 80 -9.31 -5.85 -5.34
CA ARG A 80 -9.57 -6.76 -4.22
C ARG A 80 -9.01 -8.13 -4.61
N LEU A 81 -7.90 -8.53 -3.97
CA LEU A 81 -7.36 -9.88 -4.09
C LEU A 81 -8.48 -10.89 -3.76
N ILE A 82 -8.64 -11.87 -4.65
CA ILE A 82 -9.47 -13.05 -4.39
C ILE A 82 -8.90 -13.70 -3.13
N MET A 83 -9.64 -13.66 -2.03
CA MET A 83 -9.40 -14.57 -0.91
C MET A 83 -9.76 -15.97 -1.38
N VAL A 84 -8.84 -16.64 -2.07
CA VAL A 84 -8.94 -18.08 -2.28
C VAL A 84 -8.74 -18.69 -0.89
N HIS A 85 -9.81 -19.19 -0.29
CA HIS A 85 -9.71 -20.04 0.90
C HIS A 85 -8.71 -21.16 0.61
N TYR A 86 -7.48 -21.03 1.12
CA TYR A 86 -6.51 -22.12 1.12
C TYR A 86 -6.78 -22.96 2.37
N THR A 87 -7.82 -23.79 2.35
CA THR A 87 -7.85 -24.94 3.23
C THR A 87 -6.85 -25.94 2.68
N ALA A 88 -5.77 -26.20 3.41
CA ALA A 88 -4.84 -27.26 3.06
C ALA A 88 -5.62 -28.56 2.85
N ALA A 89 -5.67 -29.04 1.59
CA ALA A 89 -6.34 -30.28 1.26
C ALA A 89 -5.69 -31.42 2.05
N LYS A 90 -6.49 -32.18 2.81
CA LYS A 90 -6.02 -33.47 3.30
C LYS A 90 -5.76 -34.38 2.10
N ALA A 91 -4.72 -35.20 2.17
CA ALA A 91 -4.36 -36.14 1.11
C ALA A 91 -5.56 -37.03 0.77
N GLY A 92 -6.12 -36.85 -0.44
CA GLY A 92 -7.23 -37.68 -0.96
C GLY A 92 -8.44 -36.93 -1.51
N GLU A 93 -8.53 -35.60 -1.35
CA GLU A 93 -9.67 -34.83 -1.90
C GLU A 93 -9.37 -34.26 -3.29
N THR A 94 -10.38 -34.29 -4.16
CA THR A 94 -10.31 -33.79 -5.55
C THR A 94 -9.98 -32.29 -5.55
N PRO A 95 -9.07 -31.80 -6.41
CA PRO A 95 -8.76 -30.37 -6.45
C PRO A 95 -10.02 -29.58 -6.76
N ILE A 96 -10.38 -28.64 -5.89
CA ILE A 96 -11.30 -27.57 -6.24
C ILE A 96 -10.68 -26.81 -7.41
N THR A 97 -11.21 -27.01 -8.61
CA THR A 97 -10.86 -26.22 -9.79
C THR A 97 -11.10 -24.76 -9.45
N ARG A 98 -10.12 -23.90 -9.72
CA ARG A 98 -10.22 -22.44 -9.53
C ARG A 98 -11.43 -21.92 -10.31
N ARG A 99 -12.62 -21.92 -9.72
CA ARG A 99 -13.66 -20.99 -10.14
C ARG A 99 -13.22 -19.65 -9.60
N LYS A 100 -12.85 -18.74 -10.50
CA LYS A 100 -12.99 -17.30 -10.21
C LYS A 100 -14.42 -17.13 -9.72
N LEU A 101 -14.60 -16.97 -8.40
CA LEU A 101 -15.86 -16.39 -7.93
C LEU A 101 -15.96 -15.05 -8.66
N PRO A 102 -17.15 -14.68 -9.19
CA PRO A 102 -17.31 -13.35 -9.77
C PRO A 102 -16.85 -12.35 -8.72
N LEU A 103 -15.85 -11.56 -9.08
CA LEU A 103 -15.42 -10.45 -8.24
C LEU A 103 -16.66 -9.59 -7.98
N PRO A 104 -16.84 -9.07 -6.77
CA PRO A 104 -17.85 -8.06 -6.53
C PRO A 104 -17.62 -6.93 -7.55
N GLN A 105 -18.57 -6.78 -8.49
CA GLN A 105 -18.62 -5.65 -9.42
C GLN A 105 -19.13 -4.49 -8.58
N CYS A 106 -18.25 -3.83 -7.83
CA CYS A 106 -18.56 -3.27 -6.49
C CYS A 106 -18.70 -4.37 -5.44
#